data_AF-A0A939D257-F1
#
_entry.id   AF-A0A939D257-F1
#
_cell.length_a   1.000
_cell.length_b   1.000
_cell.length_c   1.000
_cell.angle_alpha   90.00
_cell.angle_beta   90.00
_cell.angle_gamma   90.00
#
_symmetry.space_group_name_H-M   'P 1'
#
loop_
_entity.id
_entity.type
_entity.pdbx_description
1 polymer ?
#
loop_
_entity_poly.entity_id
_entity_poly.type
_entity_poly.pdbx_seq_one_letter_code
_entity_poly.pdbx_strand_id
1 'polypeptide(L)'
;MTEILNDVLIIGQLEVGKLEYRPTSFNLVEHSRQSPEQIQMNLGYRRLIFFTSQYKSVTCCMDKKMLAHILTNLFSNAIKYLSDDSILNFNLLNLYRQIVFKIKDWKNGIFQ
;
A
#
# COMPACT_ATOMS: atom_id res chain seq x y z
N MET A 1 17.51 0.61 -4.86
CA MET A 1 18.24 -0.27 -5.81
C MET A 1 17.85 -1.75 -5.65
N THR A 2 17.42 -2.20 -4.47
CA THR A 2 16.90 -3.56 -4.19
C THR A 2 15.50 -3.84 -4.75
N GLU A 3 14.68 -2.82 -5.03
CA GLU A 3 13.30 -3.01 -5.52
C GLU A 3 13.24 -3.66 -6.91
N ILE A 4 14.03 -3.17 -7.87
CA ILE A 4 14.08 -3.75 -9.24
C ILE A 4 14.53 -5.22 -9.20
N LEU A 5 15.53 -5.54 -8.37
CA LEU A 5 16.01 -6.92 -8.20
C LEU A 5 14.91 -7.83 -7.61
N ASN A 6 14.17 -7.34 -6.62
CA ASN A 6 13.04 -8.06 -6.05
C ASN A 6 11.89 -8.23 -7.05
N ASP A 7 11.56 -7.21 -7.83
CA ASP A 7 10.52 -7.29 -8.85
C ASP A 7 10.89 -8.30 -9.94
N VAL A 8 12.13 -8.31 -10.42
CA VAL A 8 12.64 -9.30 -11.39
C VAL A 8 12.58 -10.71 -10.82
N LEU A 9 12.92 -10.91 -9.54
CA LEU A 9 12.81 -12.21 -8.88
C LEU A 9 11.37 -12.69 -8.78
N ILE A 10 10.43 -11.80 -8.41
CA ILE A 10 9.00 -12.12 -8.33
C ILE A 10 8.46 -12.50 -9.71
N ILE A 11 8.79 -11.73 -10.74
CA ILE A 11 8.39 -12.03 -12.13
C ILE A 11 8.97 -13.37 -12.58
N GLY A 12 10.26 -13.61 -12.34
CA GLY A 12 10.89 -14.89 -12.69
C GLY A 12 10.24 -16.07 -11.99
N GLN A 13 9.87 -15.93 -10.71
CA GLN A 13 9.14 -16.96 -9.96
C GLN A 13 7.71 -17.18 -10.48
N LEU A 14 7.02 -16.11 -10.91
CA LEU A 14 5.69 -16.21 -11.54
C LEU A 14 5.75 -16.99 -12.85
N GLU A 15 6.69 -16.67 -13.72
CA GLU A 15 6.82 -17.28 -15.05
C GLU A 15 7.11 -18.79 -14.98
N VAL A 16 7.91 -19.22 -14.01
CA VAL A 16 8.23 -20.64 -13.79
C VAL A 16 7.24 -21.34 -12.84
N GLY A 17 6.17 -20.67 -12.42
CA GLY A 17 5.14 -21.23 -11.54
C GLY A 17 5.62 -21.57 -10.13
N LYS A 18 6.73 -20.96 -9.67
CA LYS A 18 7.33 -21.17 -8.35
C LYS A 18 6.94 -20.10 -7.33
N LEU A 19 6.15 -19.10 -7.72
CA LEU A 19 5.67 -18.13 -6.74
C LEU A 19 4.68 -18.81 -5.79
N GLU A 20 5.13 -19.04 -4.56
CA GLU A 20 4.30 -19.65 -3.53
C GLU A 20 3.34 -18.62 -2.93
N TYR A 21 2.05 -18.89 -3.05
CA TYR A 21 1.01 -18.11 -2.35
C TYR A 21 0.76 -18.72 -0.96
N ARG A 22 1.11 -17.97 0.10
CA ARG A 22 0.99 -18.44 1.49
C ARG A 22 -0.02 -17.59 2.25
N PRO A 23 -1.34 -17.85 2.10
CA PRO A 23 -2.36 -17.06 2.74
C PRO A 23 -2.35 -17.25 4.26
N THR A 24 -2.50 -16.16 4.99
CA THR A 24 -2.65 -16.17 6.44
C THR A 24 -3.86 -15.35 6.83
N SER A 25 -4.52 -15.71 7.94
CA SER A 25 -5.60 -14.91 8.50
C SER A 25 -5.04 -13.76 9.32
N PHE A 26 -5.49 -12.54 9.06
CA PHE A 26 -5.08 -11.35 9.81
C PHE A 26 -6.06 -10.19 9.70
N ASN A 27 -5.90 -9.22 10.60
CA ASN A 27 -6.64 -7.97 10.57
C ASN A 27 -6.02 -7.00 9.54
N LEU A 28 -6.76 -6.78 8.45
CA LEU A 28 -6.35 -5.93 7.35
C LEU A 28 -6.21 -4.46 7.75
N VAL A 29 -7.06 -3.98 8.66
CA VAL A 29 -7.02 -2.59 9.13
C VAL A 29 -5.73 -2.32 9.89
N GLU A 30 -5.32 -3.23 10.78
CA GLU A 30 -4.07 -3.12 11.54
C GLU A 30 -2.86 -3.22 10.63
N HIS A 31 -2.84 -4.21 9.72
CA HIS A 31 -1.76 -4.36 8.74
C HIS A 31 -1.59 -3.11 7.88
N SER A 32 -2.71 -2.54 7.40
CA SER A 32 -2.71 -1.36 6.55
C SER A 32 -2.33 -0.09 7.31
N ARG A 33 -2.55 -0.03 8.62
CA ARG A 33 -2.10 1.07 9.47
C ARG A 33 -0.57 1.07 9.63
N GLN A 34 0.03 -0.12 9.72
CA GLN A 34 1.49 -0.26 9.88
C GLN A 34 2.27 0.07 8.60
N SER A 35 1.68 -0.11 7.41
CA SER A 35 2.42 0.10 6.15
C SER A 35 2.89 1.56 5.94
N PRO A 36 2.03 2.59 6.15
CA PRO A 36 2.46 4.00 6.12
C PRO A 36 3.58 4.32 7.11
N GLU A 37 3.55 3.76 8.32
CA GLU A 37 4.56 4.03 9.37
C GLU A 37 5.95 3.59 8.90
N GLN A 38 6.06 2.38 8.34
CA GLN A 38 7.31 1.84 7.80
C GLN A 38 7.86 2.68 6.64
N ILE A 39 6.96 3.16 5.78
CA ILE A 39 7.32 3.96 4.61
C ILE A 39 7.77 5.36 5.03
N GLN A 40 7.08 5.97 6.00
CA GLN A 40 7.40 7.30 6.50
C GLN A 40 8.76 7.37 7.20
N MET A 41 9.18 6.29 7.87
CA MET A 41 10.53 6.17 8.43
C MET A 41 11.62 6.32 7.36
N ASN A 42 11.37 5.88 6.13
CA ASN A 42 12.34 5.93 5.03
C ASN A 42 12.35 7.27 4.27
N LEU A 43 11.26 8.05 4.35
CA LEU A 43 11.11 9.31 3.60
C LEU A 43 11.62 10.55 4.35
N GLY A 44 11.83 10.44 5.66
CA GLY A 44 12.05 11.60 6.52
C GLY A 44 10.80 12.48 6.64
N TYR A 45 10.82 13.45 7.55
CA TYR A 45 9.67 14.30 7.93
C TYR A 45 9.03 15.16 6.80
N ARG A 46 9.44 15.00 5.54
CA ARG A 46 8.98 15.85 4.43
C ARG A 46 7.58 15.54 3.93
N ARG A 47 7.06 14.31 4.12
CA ARG A 47 5.75 13.91 3.56
C ARG A 47 4.90 13.17 4.58
N LEU A 48 3.62 13.55 4.66
CA LEU A 48 2.64 12.95 5.57
C LEU A 48 1.74 11.97 4.82
N ILE A 49 1.59 10.76 5.38
CA ILE A 49 0.64 9.76 4.91
C ILE A 49 -0.47 9.61 5.96
N PHE A 50 -1.71 9.97 5.61
CA PHE A 50 -2.87 9.77 6.49
C PHE A 50 -3.61 8.50 6.13
N PHE A 51 -3.68 7.57 7.08
CA PHE A 51 -4.49 6.38 6.95
C PHE A 51 -5.88 6.59 7.54
N THR A 52 -6.92 6.26 6.77
CA THR A 52 -8.29 6.15 7.26
C THR A 52 -8.94 4.85 6.83
N SER A 53 -9.88 4.35 7.64
CA SER A 53 -10.60 3.11 7.37
C SER A 53 -12.07 3.28 7.72
N GLN A 54 -12.96 2.79 6.87
CA GLN A 54 -14.40 2.69 7.18
C GLN A 54 -14.69 1.60 8.23
N TYR A 55 -13.72 0.73 8.50
CA TYR A 55 -13.84 -0.39 9.41
C TYR A 55 -12.94 -0.22 10.63
N LYS A 56 -13.42 -0.70 11.79
CA LYS A 56 -12.58 -0.84 12.99
C LYS A 56 -11.58 -2.00 12.86
N SER A 57 -12.04 -3.11 12.29
CA SER A 57 -11.24 -4.31 12.04
C SER A 57 -11.85 -5.08 10.86
N VAL A 58 -11.02 -5.72 10.05
CA VAL A 58 -11.46 -6.61 8.97
C VAL A 58 -10.54 -7.81 8.94
N THR A 59 -11.07 -8.99 9.23
CA THR A 59 -10.32 -10.24 9.08
C THR A 59 -10.30 -10.64 7.60
N CYS A 60 -9.11 -10.87 7.07
CA CYS A 60 -8.90 -11.31 5.70
C CYS A 60 -7.95 -12.53 5.68
N CYS A 61 -8.07 -13.36 4.65
CA CYS A 61 -7.17 -14.49 4.43
C CYS A 61 -6.41 -14.26 3.12
N MET A 62 -5.18 -13.75 3.22
CA MET A 62 -4.34 -13.45 2.05
C MET A 62 -2.85 -13.56 2.39
N ASP A 63 -2.00 -13.56 1.37
CA ASP A 63 -0.56 -13.52 1.58
C ASP A 63 -0.12 -12.10 1.97
N LYS A 64 0.32 -11.95 3.24
CA LYS A 64 0.77 -10.68 3.80
C LYS A 64 1.97 -10.11 3.06
N LYS A 65 2.90 -10.96 2.61
CA LYS A 65 4.12 -10.50 1.93
C LYS A 65 3.76 -9.94 0.57
N MET A 66 2.90 -10.64 -0.17
CA MET A 66 2.38 -10.10 -1.44
C MET A 66 1.64 -8.78 -1.24
N LEU A 67 0.75 -8.70 -0.25
CA LEU A 67 0.04 -7.45 0.03
C LEU A 67 1.02 -6.32 0.36
N ALA A 68 2.02 -6.58 1.20
CA ALA A 68 3.05 -5.60 1.53
C ALA A 68 3.84 -5.16 0.29
N HIS A 69 4.22 -6.08 -0.60
CA HIS A 69 4.88 -5.74 -1.86
C HIS A 69 4.00 -4.87 -2.76
N ILE A 70 2.71 -5.21 -2.92
CA ILE A 70 1.76 -4.42 -3.70
C ILE A 70 1.65 -3.00 -3.14
N LEU A 71 1.42 -2.88 -1.82
CA LEU A 71 1.30 -1.58 -1.17
C LEU A 71 2.58 -0.76 -1.31
N THR A 72 3.76 -1.35 -1.07
CA THR A 72 5.06 -0.67 -1.24
C THR A 72 5.23 -0.16 -2.67
N ASN A 73 4.89 -0.95 -3.69
CA ASN A 73 4.97 -0.50 -5.08
C ASN A 73 4.00 0.65 -5.36
N LEU A 74 2.77 0.59 -4.85
CA LEU A 74 1.80 1.68 -5.01
C LEU A 74 2.23 2.96 -4.29
N PHE A 75 2.73 2.86 -3.06
CA PHE A 75 3.22 4.00 -2.29
C PHE A 75 4.45 4.62 -2.94
N SER A 76 5.42 3.81 -3.36
CA SER A 76 6.63 4.29 -4.04
C SER A 76 6.29 5.03 -5.32
N ASN A 77 5.35 4.50 -6.09
CA ASN A 77 4.80 5.19 -7.26
C ASN A 77 4.14 6.50 -6.87
N ALA A 78 3.27 6.52 -5.87
CA ALA A 78 2.62 7.76 -5.44
C ALA A 78 3.67 8.79 -5.01
N ILE A 79 4.58 8.45 -4.09
CA ILE A 79 5.64 9.33 -3.60
C ILE A 79 6.50 9.87 -4.75
N LYS A 80 6.90 9.03 -5.71
CA LYS A 80 7.73 9.45 -6.85
C LYS A 80 7.10 10.58 -7.67
N TYR A 81 5.78 10.60 -7.84
CA TYR A 81 5.08 11.57 -8.69
C TYR A 81 4.40 12.72 -7.91
N LEU A 82 4.52 12.69 -6.59
CA LEU A 82 3.99 13.69 -5.68
C LEU A 82 4.98 14.84 -5.48
N SER A 83 4.45 16.07 -5.38
CA SER A 83 5.22 17.26 -5.00
C SER A 83 5.63 17.20 -3.52
N ASP A 84 6.72 17.87 -3.16
CA ASP A 84 7.34 17.74 -1.82
C ASP A 84 6.41 18.13 -0.65
N ASP A 85 5.42 19.00 -0.86
CA ASP A 85 4.47 19.45 0.18
C ASP A 85 3.11 18.73 0.14
N SER A 86 2.99 17.68 -0.67
CA SER A 86 1.75 16.93 -0.82
C SER A 86 1.46 16.02 0.39
N ILE A 87 0.17 15.90 0.71
CA ILE A 87 -0.32 14.95 1.71
C ILE A 87 -0.87 13.74 0.98
N LEU A 88 -0.44 12.54 1.36
CA LEU A 88 -0.95 11.31 0.78
C LEU A 88 -2.06 10.72 1.65
N ASN A 89 -3.25 10.52 1.07
CA ASN A 89 -4.34 9.81 1.73
C ASN A 89 -4.32 8.35 1.34
N PHE A 90 -4.30 7.48 2.34
CA PHE A 90 -4.47 6.05 2.21
C PHE A 90 -5.79 5.64 2.88
N ASN A 91 -6.74 5.17 2.10
CA ASN A 91 -8.07 4.81 2.59
C ASN A 91 -8.35 3.32 2.37
N LEU A 92 -8.93 2.68 3.39
CA LEU A 92 -9.56 1.37 3.29
C LEU A 92 -11.09 1.55 3.22
N LEU A 93 -11.67 1.26 2.05
CA LEU A 93 -13.07 1.52 1.74
C LEU A 93 -13.83 0.22 1.46
N ASN A 94 -15.14 0.22 1.70
CA ASN A 94 -16.07 -0.77 1.18
C ASN A 94 -16.73 -0.23 -0.09
N LEU A 95 -16.58 -0.93 -1.21
CA LEU A 95 -17.29 -0.63 -2.44
C LEU A 95 -17.89 -1.92 -2.99
N TYR A 96 -19.22 -1.98 -3.06
CA TYR A 96 -19.95 -3.11 -3.66
C TYR A 96 -19.49 -4.49 -3.14
N ARG A 97 -19.36 -4.64 -1.81
CA ARG A 97 -18.88 -5.86 -1.12
C ARG A 97 -17.41 -6.22 -1.39
N GLN A 98 -16.64 -5.28 -1.92
CA GLN A 98 -15.20 -5.40 -2.08
C GLN A 98 -14.49 -4.42 -1.14
N ILE A 99 -13.35 -4.87 -0.64
CA ILE A 99 -12.44 -4.00 0.11
C ILE A 99 -11.53 -3.32 -0.92
N VAL A 100 -11.50 -2.01 -0.89
CA VAL A 100 -10.74 -1.19 -1.83
C VAL A 100 -9.71 -0.36 -1.07
N PHE A 101 -8.46 -0.53 -1.47
CA PHE A 101 -7.37 0.37 -1.12
C PHE A 101 -7.36 1.56 -2.06
N LYS A 102 -7.45 2.76 -1.51
CA LYS A 102 -7.36 4.01 -2.28
C LYS A 102 -6.19 4.82 -1.79
N ILE A 103 -5.24 5.11 -2.68
CA ILE A 103 -4.07 5.95 -2.41
C ILE A 103 -4.21 7.19 -3.30
N LYS A 104 -4.34 8.38 -2.70
CA LYS A 104 -4.59 9.63 -3.44
C LYS A 104 -3.82 10.81 -2.84
N ASP A 105 -3.26 11.65 -3.71
CA ASP A 105 -2.77 12.98 -3.35
C ASP A 105 -3.91 13.88 -2.84
N TRP A 106 -3.70 14.54 -1.70
CA TRP A 106 -4.41 15.76 -1.36
C TRP A 106 -3.74 16.94 -2.04
N LYS A 107 -4.00 17.10 -3.34
CA LYS A 107 -3.99 18.47 -3.88
C LYS A 107 -5.27 19.12 -3.38
N ASN A 108 -5.16 20.30 -2.79
CA ASN A 108 -6.31 21.20 -2.68
C ASN A 108 -6.95 21.23 -4.07
N GLY A 109 -8.11 20.59 -4.19
CA GLY A 109 -8.92 20.69 -5.38
C GLY A 109 -9.23 22.16 -5.54
N ILE A 110 -8.73 22.76 -6.62
CA ILE A 110 -9.45 23.88 -7.20
C ILE A 110 -10.75 23.22 -7.71
N PHE A 111 -11.78 23.27 -6.87
CA PHE A 111 -13.15 23.20 -7.35
C PHE A 111 -13.33 24.44 -8.22
N GLN A 112 -13.49 24.26 -9.52
CA GLN A 112 -14.26 25.20 -10.35
C GLN A 112 -15.69 24.68 -10.42
#